data_AF-A0A7Y0M054-F1
#
_entry.id   AF-A0A7Y0M054-F1
#
_cell.length_a   1.000
_cell.length_b   1.000
_cell.length_c   1.000
_cell.angle_alpha   90.00
_cell.angle_beta   90.00
_cell.angle_gamma   90.00
#
_symmetry.space_group_name_H-M   'P 1'
#
loop_
_entity.id
_entity.type
_entity.pdbx_description
1 polymer ?
#
loop_
_entity_poly.entity_id
_entity_poly.type
_entity_poly.pdbx_seq_one_letter_code
_entity_poly.pdbx_strand_id
1 'polypeptide(L)' 'MISQDPPARLRALRARAGHGDDWRGTPQGDRLEHELAPLGVEIVHFSATVHASGTALRTALAAIEGERPDLETVAT' A
#
# COMPACT_ATOMS: atom_id res chain seq x y z
N MET A 1 -9.13 14.49 -31.98
CA MET A 1 -8.56 15.18 -30.81
C MET A 1 -9.51 14.95 -29.65
N ILE A 2 -9.27 13.89 -28.86
CA ILE A 2 -10.16 13.49 -27.76
C ILE A 2 -9.86 14.42 -26.58
N SER A 3 -10.81 15.28 -26.24
CA SER A 3 -10.77 16.14 -25.07
C SER A 3 -10.62 15.28 -23.82
N GLN A 4 -9.57 15.53 -23.03
CA GLN A 4 -9.25 14.84 -21.78
C GLN A 4 -9.89 15.51 -20.57
N ASP A 5 -10.85 16.41 -20.75
CA ASP A 5 -11.52 17.07 -19.63
C ASP A 5 -12.71 16.23 -19.15
N PRO A 6 -12.68 15.71 -17.90
CA PRO A 6 -13.81 14.98 -17.38
C PRO A 6 -15.00 15.94 -17.16
N PRO A 7 -16.24 15.53 -17.53
CA PRO A 7 -17.41 16.40 -17.41
C PRO A 7 -17.71 16.74 -15.94
N ALA A 8 -18.14 17.99 -15.71
CA ALA A 8 -18.31 18.65 -14.41
C ALA A 8 -19.20 17.93 -13.36
N ARG A 9 -19.82 16.80 -13.70
CA ARG A 9 -20.71 16.00 -12.81
C ARG A 9 -19.96 15.09 -11.82
N LEU A 10 -18.65 14.86 -12.00
CA LEU A 10 -17.83 14.01 -11.12
C LEU A 10 -17.27 14.75 -9.87
N ARG A 11 -18.04 15.66 -9.26
CA ARG A 11 -17.55 16.47 -8.12
C ARG A 11 -17.96 15.98 -6.72
N ALA A 12 -18.79 14.94 -6.58
CA ALA A 12 -19.47 14.69 -5.30
C ALA A 12 -19.00 13.50 -4.44
N LEU A 13 -18.24 12.52 -4.96
CA LEU A 13 -17.66 11.43 -4.13
C LEU A 13 -16.31 11.04 -4.72
N ARG A 14 -15.21 11.53 -4.11
CA ARG A 14 -13.84 11.11 -4.43
C ARG A 14 -13.44 10.02 -3.44
N ALA A 15 -13.43 8.77 -3.87
CA ALA A 15 -12.92 7.70 -3.04
C ALA A 15 -11.40 7.86 -2.88
N ARG A 16 -10.91 7.74 -1.64
CA ARG A 16 -9.48 7.78 -1.32
C ARG A 16 -9.02 6.37 -0.98
N ALA A 17 -8.00 5.91 -1.68
CA ALA A 17 -7.36 4.63 -1.41
C ALA A 17 -5.97 4.89 -0.80
N GLY A 18 -5.69 4.21 0.31
CA GLY A 18 -4.42 4.30 1.02
C GLY A 18 -3.50 3.14 0.68
N HIS A 19 -2.24 3.44 0.38
CA HIS A 19 -1.18 2.44 0.32
C HIS A 19 0.04 2.91 1.13
N GLY A 20 0.93 1.99 1.52
CA GLY A 20 2.20 2.38 2.14
C GLY A 20 3.11 3.11 1.14
N ASP A 21 4.11 3.86 1.61
CA ASP A 21 5.05 4.53 0.68
C ASP A 21 5.88 3.53 -0.17
N ASP A 22 5.86 2.24 0.14
CA ASP A 22 6.63 1.19 -0.55
C ASP A 22 6.25 1.01 -2.04
N TRP A 23 5.06 1.46 -2.48
CA TRP A 23 4.69 1.40 -3.91
C TRP A 23 4.88 2.72 -4.64
N ARG A 24 5.20 3.80 -3.92
CA ARG A 24 5.40 5.11 -4.53
C ARG A 24 6.56 5.06 -5.54
N GLY A 25 6.29 5.45 -6.78
CA GLY A 25 7.31 5.48 -7.85
C GLY A 25 7.74 4.10 -8.36
N THR A 26 6.99 3.05 -8.02
CA THR A 26 7.17 1.71 -8.60
C THR A 26 6.28 1.54 -9.83
N PRO A 27 6.64 0.70 -10.82
CA PRO A 27 5.77 0.42 -11.96
C PRO A 27 4.36 -0.06 -11.56
N GLN A 28 4.25 -0.79 -10.44
CA GLN A 28 2.99 -1.27 -9.89
C GLN A 28 2.16 -0.11 -9.32
N GLY A 29 2.79 0.80 -8.58
CA GLY A 29 2.14 2.01 -8.07
C GLY A 29 1.66 2.92 -9.20
N ASP A 30 2.51 3.17 -10.19
CA ASP A 30 2.19 4.00 -11.35
C ASP A 30 1.01 3.43 -12.15
N ARG A 31 1.00 2.11 -12.33
CA ARG A 31 -0.10 1.41 -13.00
C ARG A 31 -1.41 1.55 -12.21
N LEU A 32 -1.36 1.38 -10.89
CA LEU A 32 -2.52 1.51 -10.02
C LEU A 32 -3.10 2.92 -10.07
N GLU A 33 -2.25 3.95 -9.98
CA GLU A 33 -2.65 5.35 -10.11
C GLU A 33 -3.30 5.63 -11.47
N HIS A 34 -2.72 5.10 -12.55
CA HIS A 34 -3.25 5.25 -13.90
C HIS A 34 -4.63 4.57 -14.09
N GLU A 35 -4.81 3.37 -13.56
CA GLU A 35 -6.07 2.61 -13.70
C GLU A 35 -7.20 3.19 -12.84
N LEU A 36 -6.87 3.80 -11.70
CA LEU A 36 -7.85 4.33 -10.75
C LEU A 36 -8.21 5.81 -10.97
N ALA A 37 -7.33 6.61 -11.59
CA ALA A 37 -7.60 8.02 -11.89
C ALA A 37 -8.88 8.26 -12.73
N PRO A 38 -9.20 7.47 -13.79
CA PRO A 38 -10.44 7.61 -14.56
C PRO A 38 -11.71 7.37 -13.73
N LEU A 39 -11.60 6.64 -12.62
CA LEU A 39 -12.71 6.35 -11.70
C LEU A 39 -12.91 7.46 -10.65
N GLY A 40 -12.08 8.52 -10.67
CA GLY A 40 -12.13 9.60 -9.69
C GLY A 40 -11.53 9.23 -8.33
N VAL A 41 -10.67 8.22 -8.29
CA VAL A 41 -9.98 7.76 -7.08
C VAL A 41 -8.64 8.46 -6.94
N GLU A 42 -8.34 8.92 -5.73
CA GLU A 42 -7.04 9.51 -5.36
C GLU A 42 -6.26 8.48 -4.52
N ILE A 43 -5.03 8.17 -4.94
CA ILE A 43 -4.10 7.35 -4.15
C ILE A 43 -3.33 8.26 -3.20
N VAL A 44 -3.43 7.99 -1.90
CA VAL A 44 -2.67 8.67 -0.86
C VAL A 44 -1.69 7.67 -0.26
N HIS A 45 -0.39 7.96 -0.34
CA HIS A 45 0.62 7.12 0.28
C HIS A 45 0.94 7.61 1.70
N PHE A 46 1.10 6.66 2.61
CA PHE A 46 1.45 6.91 4.01
C PHE A 46 2.84 6.37 4.30
N SER A 47 3.65 7.15 5.03
CA SER A 47 4.95 6.67 5.46
C SER A 47 4.83 5.50 6.43
N ALA A 48 5.78 4.57 6.31
CA ALA A 48 5.90 3.45 7.22
C ALA A 48 6.04 3.94 8.67
N THR A 49 5.32 3.30 9.59
CA THR A 49 5.46 3.57 11.03
C THR A 49 6.84 3.10 11.51
N VAL A 50 7.67 4.05 11.93
CA VAL A 50 9.10 3.84 12.26
C VAL A 50 9.34 2.71 13.28
N HIS A 51 8.43 2.49 14.23
CA HIS A 51 8.64 1.58 15.35
C HIS A 51 7.75 0.33 15.36
N ALA A 52 6.94 0.11 14.32
CA ALA A 52 6.03 -1.03 14.28
C ALA A 52 6.15 -1.74 12.93
N SER A 53 6.66 -2.97 12.96
CA SER A 53 6.63 -3.88 11.80
C SER A 53 5.90 -5.15 12.16
N GLY A 54 5.12 -5.69 11.21
CA GLY A 54 4.39 -6.94 11.42
C GLY A 54 5.32 -8.12 11.69
N THR A 55 6.53 -8.11 11.14
CA THR A 55 7.57 -9.12 11.43
C THR A 55 8.00 -9.03 12.88
N ALA A 56 8.36 -7.85 13.39
CA ALA A 56 8.76 -7.67 14.79
C ALA A 56 7.62 -8.07 15.75
N LEU A 57 6.38 -7.72 15.43
CA LEU A 57 5.23 -8.10 16.25
C LEU A 57 5.00 -9.62 16.26
N ARG A 58 5.08 -10.29 15.11
CA ARG A 58 4.95 -11.76 15.03
C ARG A 58 6.09 -12.47 15.75
N THR A 59 7.32 -11.97 15.64
CA THR A 59 8.46 -12.51 16.40
C THR A 59 8.26 -12.36 17.91
N ALA A 60 7.80 -11.19 18.36
CA ALA A 60 7.51 -10.95 19.77
C ALA A 60 6.36 -11.84 20.27
N LEU A 61 5.31 -12.02 19.45
CA LEU A 61 4.18 -12.88 19.78
C LEU A 61 4.60 -14.35 19.90
N ALA A 62 5.36 -14.88 18.94
CA ALA A 62 5.87 -16.25 18.99
C ALA A 62 6.73 -16.50 20.24
N ALA A 63 7.57 -15.53 20.62
CA ALA A 63 8.37 -15.61 21.84
C ALA A 63 7.52 -15.64 23.13
N ILE A 64 6.36 -14.97 23.15
CA ILE A 64 5.42 -14.98 24.28
C ILE A 64 4.61 -16.29 24.30
N GLU A 65 4.17 -16.77 23.14
CA GLU A 65 3.38 -18.01 23.00
C GLU A 65 4.21 -19.27 23.22
N GLY A 66 5.54 -19.15 23.29
CA GLY A 66 6.45 -20.28 23.45
C GLY A 66 6.64 -21.09 22.17
N GLU A 67 6.09 -20.61 21.05
CA GLU A 67 6.40 -21.10 19.72
C GLU A 67 7.86 -20.74 19.42
N ARG A 68 8.75 -21.73 19.39
CA ARG A 68 10.08 -21.50 18.81
C ARG A 68 9.85 -21.26 17.32
N PRO A 69 10.17 -20.08 16.76
CA PRO A 69 10.23 -19.97 15.31
C PRO A 69 11.28 -20.98 14.86
N ASP A 70 10.84 -21.90 14.02
CA ASP A 70 11.66 -22.81 13.23
C ASP A 70 12.54 -21.96 12.29
N LEU A 71 13.60 -21.39 12.86
CA LEU A 71 14.66 -20.70 12.14
C LEU A 71 15.64 -21.72 11.51
N GLU A 72 15.11 -22.70 10.78
CA GLU A 72 15.82 -23.34 9.67
C GLU A 72 15.09 -22.83 8.42
N THR A 73 15.62 -21.98 7.54
CA THR A 73 16.91 -22.09 6.86
C THR A 73 17.20 -20.72 6.23
N VAL A 74 18.26 -20.05 6.68
CA VAL A 74 19.01 -19.11 5.84
C VAL A 74 20.47 -19.53 5.91
N ALA A 75 20.90 -20.33 4.93
CA ALA A 75 22.23 -20.28 4.30
C ALA A 75 22.50 -21.56 3.49
N THR A 76 22.42 -21.45 2.16
CA THR A 76 23.48 -21.88 1.23
C THR A 76 23.32 -21.06 -0.03
#